data_AF-X1UCE7-F1
#
_entry.id   AF-X1UCE7-F1
#
_cell.length_a   1.000
_cell.length_b   1.000
_cell.length_c   1.000
_cell.angle_alpha   90.00
_cell.angle_beta   90.00
_cell.angle_gamma   90.00
#
_symmetry.space_group_name_H-M   'P 1'
#
loop_
_entity.id
_entity.type
_entity.pdbx_description
1 polymer ?
#
loop_
_entity_poly.entity_id
_entity_poly.type
_entity_poly.pdbx_seq_one_letter_code
_entity_poly.pdbx_strand_id
1 'polypeptide(L)'
;TFPGLLAPGGVLSGGPQSTPAMYMLWHVGFPLVVVAYALLKRESVELKPAHLLPLARWPILASIVVASLLAAASLALAVLGHSALPVVLQGNVVTPAGHRWLFATWAFSVVALGVLWHRRSHSALDVWLLVVMCVWVFDVALAAVFNGGRYDLGWYAGRAYGFLAACGLLLVLLSEHTRSFARMVRLSAELRSVNEQLWRISMQDGMTQLANRRAFDKYLLEQMAVNARQGRSLALLLVDVDHFKA
;
A
#
# COMPACT_ATOMS: atom_id res chain seq x y z
N THR A 1 17.55 -13.93 -25.06
CA THR A 1 16.47 -14.83 -24.63
C THR A 1 17.04 -16.14 -24.10
N PHE A 2 16.27 -16.88 -23.29
CA PHE A 2 16.65 -18.24 -22.92
C PHE A 2 16.43 -19.16 -24.14
N PRO A 3 17.47 -19.88 -24.60
CA PRO A 3 17.34 -20.79 -25.74
C PRO A 3 16.19 -21.79 -25.50
N GLY A 4 15.28 -21.94 -26.47
CA GLY A 4 14.19 -22.92 -26.42
C GLY A 4 12.96 -22.55 -25.58
N LEU A 5 12.94 -21.41 -24.88
CA LEU A 5 11.78 -21.00 -24.07
C LEU A 5 10.62 -20.42 -24.89
N LEU A 6 10.93 -19.79 -26.03
CA LEU A 6 9.95 -19.18 -26.93
C LEU A 6 10.09 -19.78 -28.33
N ALA A 7 8.98 -19.90 -29.04
CA ALA A 7 8.95 -20.39 -30.42
C ALA A 7 9.90 -19.55 -31.31
N PRO A 8 10.74 -20.19 -32.15
CA PRO A 8 11.58 -19.47 -33.10
C PRO A 8 10.72 -18.59 -34.02
N GLY A 9 11.01 -17.28 -34.07
CA GLY A 9 10.32 -16.33 -34.97
C GLY A 9 9.00 -15.74 -34.43
N GLY A 10 8.61 -16.01 -33.19
CA GLY A 10 7.46 -15.32 -32.57
C GLY A 10 7.75 -13.83 -32.31
N VAL A 11 6.72 -12.98 -32.30
CA VAL A 11 6.87 -11.52 -32.03
C VAL A 11 7.60 -11.24 -30.69
N LEU A 12 7.55 -12.17 -29.74
CA LEU A 12 8.23 -12.10 -28.43
C LEU A 12 9.58 -12.84 -28.38
N SER A 13 9.99 -13.55 -29.45
CA SER A 13 11.17 -14.44 -29.40
C SER A 13 12.48 -13.68 -29.15
N GLY A 14 12.51 -12.38 -29.48
CA GLY A 14 13.59 -11.44 -29.17
C GLY A 14 14.98 -11.90 -29.60
N GLY A 15 16.00 -11.16 -29.17
CA GLY A 15 17.40 -11.50 -29.36
C GLY A 15 18.10 -11.94 -28.08
N PRO A 16 19.39 -12.33 -28.15
CA PRO A 16 20.21 -12.68 -26.98
C PRO A 16 20.20 -11.60 -25.89
N GLN A 17 20.16 -10.32 -26.29
CA GLN A 17 20.17 -9.15 -25.41
C GLN A 17 18.81 -8.73 -24.87
N SER A 18 17.69 -9.26 -25.37
CA SER A 18 16.35 -8.84 -24.93
C SER A 18 16.12 -9.09 -23.43
N THR A 19 16.45 -10.29 -22.93
CA THR A 19 16.27 -10.63 -21.51
C THR A 19 17.19 -9.82 -20.58
N PRO A 20 18.51 -9.68 -20.84
CA PRO A 20 19.36 -8.76 -20.09
C PRO A 20 18.86 -7.31 -20.12
N ALA A 21 18.38 -6.83 -21.27
CA ALA A 21 17.84 -5.46 -21.38
C ALA A 21 16.58 -5.27 -20.55
N MET A 22 15.64 -6.22 -20.55
CA MET A 22 14.46 -6.17 -19.68
C MET A 22 14.85 -6.13 -18.21
N TYR A 23 15.81 -6.96 -17.80
CA TYR A 23 16.36 -6.95 -16.45
C TYR A 23 16.90 -5.56 -16.11
N MET A 24 17.75 -4.98 -16.95
CA MET A 24 18.33 -3.66 -16.73
C MET A 24 17.29 -2.54 -16.66
N LEU A 25 16.32 -2.53 -17.57
CA LEU A 25 15.26 -1.51 -17.62
C LEU A 25 14.40 -1.55 -16.36
N TRP A 26 14.03 -2.75 -15.89
CA TRP A 26 13.23 -2.90 -14.67
C TRP A 26 13.98 -2.45 -13.41
N HIS A 27 15.28 -2.77 -13.29
CA HIS A 27 16.08 -2.40 -12.11
C HIS A 27 16.39 -0.91 -12.02
N VAL A 28 16.37 -0.18 -13.15
CA VAL A 28 16.47 1.30 -13.18
C VAL A 28 15.09 1.96 -13.01
N GLY A 29 14.04 1.35 -13.56
CA GLY A 29 12.69 1.92 -13.56
C GLY A 29 12.12 2.17 -12.16
N PHE A 30 12.29 1.23 -11.23
CA PHE A 30 11.79 1.40 -9.86
C PHE A 30 12.47 2.55 -9.10
N PRO A 31 13.82 2.64 -9.00
CA PRO A 31 14.49 3.79 -8.41
C PRO A 31 14.11 5.13 -9.08
N LEU A 32 13.90 5.14 -10.41
CA LEU A 32 13.46 6.34 -11.13
C LEU A 32 12.08 6.81 -10.66
N VAL A 33 11.13 5.89 -10.48
CA VAL A 33 9.81 6.19 -9.92
C VAL A 33 9.92 6.70 -8.48
N VAL A 34 10.82 6.14 -7.67
CA VAL A 34 11.06 6.61 -6.29
C VAL A 34 11.61 8.03 -6.26
N VAL A 35 12.56 8.36 -7.15
CA VAL A 35 13.06 9.73 -7.30
C VAL A 35 11.95 10.67 -7.76
N ALA A 36 11.18 10.29 -8.77
CA ALA A 36 10.05 11.09 -9.25
C ALA A 36 9.02 11.34 -8.14
N TYR A 37 8.67 10.30 -7.36
CA TYR A 37 7.82 10.41 -6.18
C TYR A 37 8.40 11.38 -5.15
N ALA A 38 9.69 11.23 -4.83
CA ALA A 38 10.36 12.07 -3.85
C ALA A 38 10.35 13.56 -4.25
N LEU A 39 10.51 13.85 -5.55
CA LEU A 39 10.49 15.21 -6.10
C LEU A 39 9.08 15.80 -6.25
N LEU A 40 8.08 14.98 -6.62
CA LEU A 40 6.72 15.44 -6.90
C LEU A 40 5.85 15.56 -5.65
N LYS A 41 6.10 14.76 -4.62
CA LYS A 41 5.32 14.81 -3.40
C LYS A 41 5.55 16.14 -2.68
N ARG A 42 4.51 16.97 -2.68
CA ARG A 42 4.41 18.20 -1.90
C ARG A 42 4.10 17.86 -0.44
N GLU A 43 4.59 18.67 0.50
CA GLU A 43 4.17 18.55 1.91
C GLU A 43 2.63 18.57 1.94
N SER A 44 2.06 17.53 2.54
CA SER A 44 0.62 17.31 2.50
C SER A 44 -0.08 18.42 3.27
N VAL A 45 -0.73 19.34 2.55
CA VAL A 45 -1.85 20.11 3.08
C VAL A 45 -2.94 19.09 3.41
N GLU A 46 -3.40 19.04 4.67
CA GLU A 46 -4.48 18.15 5.12
C GLU A 46 -5.73 18.32 4.24
N LEU A 47 -5.88 17.48 3.22
CA LEU A 47 -7.07 17.44 2.39
C LEU A 47 -8.12 16.58 3.09
N LYS A 48 -9.22 17.21 3.52
CA LYS A 48 -10.34 16.56 4.23
C LYS A 48 -10.97 15.45 3.37
N PRO A 49 -11.29 14.26 3.92
CA PRO A 49 -11.27 13.02 3.13
C PRO A 49 -12.56 12.65 2.38
N ALA A 50 -13.70 13.30 2.64
CA ALA A 50 -15.00 12.72 2.28
C ALA A 50 -15.50 12.99 0.85
N HIS A 51 -15.03 14.05 0.18
CA HIS A 51 -15.57 14.49 -1.13
C HIS A 51 -14.62 14.24 -2.32
N LEU A 52 -13.38 13.80 -2.08
CA LEU A 52 -12.35 13.62 -3.12
C LEU A 52 -12.28 12.20 -3.68
N LEU A 53 -12.97 11.22 -3.09
CA LEU A 53 -13.00 9.83 -3.55
C LEU A 53 -13.37 9.66 -5.05
N PRO A 54 -14.43 10.32 -5.59
CA PRO A 54 -14.75 10.20 -7.02
C PRO A 54 -13.79 10.98 -7.93
N LEU A 55 -12.96 11.88 -7.39
CA LEU A 55 -11.91 12.60 -8.12
C LEU A 55 -10.60 11.81 -8.14
N ALA A 56 -10.33 10.97 -7.13
CA ALA A 56 -9.11 10.18 -7.01
C ALA A 56 -9.06 8.94 -7.94
N ARG A 57 -10.22 8.45 -8.41
CA ARG A 57 -10.28 7.30 -9.35
C ARG A 57 -9.55 7.56 -10.67
N TRP A 58 -9.66 8.76 -11.22
CA TRP A 58 -9.05 9.14 -12.50
C TRP A 58 -7.52 9.19 -12.46
N PRO A 59 -6.85 9.83 -11.48
CA PRO A 59 -5.39 9.79 -11.38
C PRO A 59 -4.87 8.39 -11.08
N ILE A 60 -5.60 7.54 -10.34
CA ILE A 60 -5.21 6.13 -10.13
C ILE A 60 -5.25 5.37 -11.47
N LEU A 61 -6.37 5.45 -12.20
CA LEU A 61 -6.49 4.81 -13.52
C LEU A 61 -5.45 5.33 -14.51
N ALA A 62 -5.21 6.65 -14.54
CA ALA A 62 -4.18 7.24 -15.38
C ALA A 62 -2.78 6.71 -15.01
N SER A 63 -2.47 6.56 -13.71
CA SER A 63 -1.20 6.00 -13.25
C SER A 63 -1.03 4.54 -13.68
N ILE A 64 -2.10 3.74 -13.61
CA ILE A 64 -2.09 2.34 -14.08
C ILE A 64 -1.83 2.30 -15.60
N VAL A 65 -2.56 3.10 -16.38
CA VAL A 65 -2.40 3.17 -17.84
C VAL A 65 -0.98 3.59 -18.21
N VAL A 66 -0.45 4.65 -17.60
CA VAL A 66 0.93 5.11 -17.84
C VAL A 66 1.95 4.03 -17.48
N ALA A 67 1.81 3.37 -16.34
CA ALA A 67 2.70 2.28 -15.95
C ALA A 67 2.64 1.09 -16.93
N SER A 68 1.44 0.70 -17.37
CA SER A 68 1.26 -0.36 -18.37
C SER A 68 1.86 0.01 -19.73
N LEU A 69 1.69 1.26 -20.18
CA LEU A 69 2.29 1.74 -21.43
C LEU A 69 3.82 1.78 -21.35
N LEU A 70 4.38 2.23 -20.23
CA LEU A 70 5.84 2.24 -20.01
C LEU A 70 6.41 0.81 -19.96
N ALA A 71 5.71 -0.13 -19.33
CA ALA A 71 6.10 -1.54 -19.32
C ALA A 71 6.05 -2.16 -20.73
N ALA A 72 4.98 -1.90 -21.49
CA ALA A 72 4.85 -2.36 -22.87
C ALA A 72 5.92 -1.75 -23.80
N ALA A 73 6.21 -0.46 -23.64
CA ALA A 73 7.26 0.23 -24.39
C ALA A 73 8.65 -0.34 -24.05
N SER A 74 8.93 -0.62 -22.77
CA SER A 74 10.18 -1.24 -22.33
C SER A 74 10.37 -2.64 -22.90
N LEU A 75 9.29 -3.43 -22.93
CA LEU A 75 9.27 -4.75 -23.56
C LEU A 75 9.50 -4.64 -25.08
N ALA A 76 8.78 -3.74 -25.76
CA ALA A 76 8.94 -3.51 -27.19
C ALA A 76 10.36 -3.06 -27.53
N LEU A 77 10.96 -2.17 -26.74
CA LEU A 77 12.34 -1.74 -26.90
C LEU A 77 13.33 -2.91 -26.74
N ALA A 78 13.13 -3.74 -25.72
CA ALA A 78 14.00 -4.89 -25.47
C ALA A 78 13.89 -5.97 -26.56
N VAL A 79 12.69 -6.17 -27.12
CA VAL A 79 12.42 -7.19 -28.13
C VAL A 79 12.72 -6.68 -29.53
N LEU A 80 12.15 -5.57 -29.98
CA LEU A 80 12.34 -5.04 -31.34
C LEU A 80 13.71 -4.35 -31.50
N GLY A 81 14.23 -3.73 -30.44
CA GLY A 81 15.52 -3.04 -30.43
C GLY A 81 16.71 -3.95 -30.11
N HIS A 82 16.54 -5.28 -30.10
CA HIS A 82 17.56 -6.24 -29.64
C HIS A 82 18.90 -6.14 -30.38
N SER A 83 18.92 -5.62 -31.60
CA SER A 83 20.11 -5.45 -32.45
C SER A 83 20.90 -4.18 -32.14
N ALA A 84 20.24 -3.14 -31.64
CA ALA A 84 20.87 -1.86 -31.29
C ALA A 84 21.33 -1.79 -29.82
N LEU A 85 20.92 -2.77 -28.99
CA LEU A 85 21.29 -2.84 -27.59
C LEU A 85 22.76 -3.24 -27.40
N PRO A 86 23.47 -2.66 -26.41
CA PRO A 86 24.84 -3.04 -26.11
C PRO A 86 24.91 -4.52 -25.72
N VAL A 87 26.03 -5.17 -26.08
CA VAL A 87 26.27 -6.57 -25.72
C VAL A 87 26.59 -6.65 -24.23
N VAL A 88 25.56 -6.88 -23.43
CA VAL A 88 25.63 -7.00 -21.96
C VAL A 88 26.03 -8.41 -21.55
N LEU A 89 25.57 -9.41 -22.30
CA LEU A 89 25.83 -10.80 -22.03
C LEU A 89 26.31 -11.50 -23.29
N GLN A 90 27.43 -12.21 -23.20
CA GLN A 90 27.95 -13.04 -24.28
C GLN A 90 27.93 -14.50 -23.83
N GLY A 91 27.04 -15.29 -24.44
CA GLY A 91 26.71 -16.62 -23.93
C GLY A 91 26.07 -16.53 -22.55
N ASN A 92 26.78 -17.05 -21.54
CA ASN A 92 26.37 -16.95 -20.13
C ASN A 92 27.23 -15.97 -19.33
N VAL A 93 28.23 -15.31 -19.91
CA VAL A 93 29.15 -14.42 -19.16
C VAL A 93 28.73 -12.97 -19.32
N VAL A 94 28.73 -12.23 -18.22
CA VAL A 94 28.46 -10.78 -18.19
C VAL A 94 29.68 -10.05 -18.74
N THR A 95 29.48 -9.24 -19.77
CA THR A 95 30.57 -8.48 -20.38
C THR A 95 31.02 -7.32 -19.47
N PRO A 96 32.18 -6.70 -19.70
CA PRO A 96 32.58 -5.49 -18.98
C PRO A 96 31.57 -4.33 -19.14
N ALA A 97 30.90 -4.24 -20.29
CA ALA A 97 29.82 -3.28 -20.51
C ALA A 97 28.60 -3.59 -19.62
N GLY A 98 28.26 -4.89 -19.47
CA GLY A 98 27.22 -5.34 -18.55
C GLY A 98 27.50 -4.97 -17.09
N HIS A 99 28.72 -5.22 -16.61
CA HIS A 99 29.12 -4.83 -15.26
C HIS A 99 29.04 -3.32 -15.02
N ARG A 100 29.54 -2.50 -15.96
CA ARG A 100 29.44 -1.03 -15.86
C ARG A 100 27.99 -0.57 -15.72
N TRP A 101 27.08 -1.19 -16.47
CA TRP A 101 25.66 -0.88 -16.36
C TRP A 101 25.09 -1.29 -15.00
N LEU A 102 25.40 -2.48 -14.50
CA LEU A 102 24.96 -2.95 -13.18
C LEU A 102 25.44 -2.01 -12.05
N PHE A 103 26.72 -1.60 -12.08
CA PHE A 103 27.26 -0.63 -11.14
C PHE A 103 26.60 0.75 -11.26
N ALA A 104 26.30 1.22 -12.48
CA ALA A 104 25.58 2.47 -12.69
C ALA A 104 24.15 2.39 -12.12
N THR A 105 23.43 1.30 -12.35
CA THR A 105 22.10 1.04 -11.76
C THR A 105 22.15 0.97 -10.24
N TRP A 106 23.17 0.33 -9.68
CA TRP A 106 23.39 0.28 -8.24
C TRP A 106 23.63 1.67 -7.66
N ALA A 107 24.55 2.45 -8.24
CA ALA A 107 24.84 3.82 -7.81
C ALA A 107 23.59 4.71 -7.91
N PHE A 108 22.81 4.58 -8.99
CA PHE A 108 21.53 5.29 -9.13
C PHE A 108 20.51 4.89 -8.06
N SER A 109 20.45 3.61 -7.69
CA SER A 109 19.59 3.12 -6.60
C SER A 109 20.00 3.69 -5.25
N VAL A 110 21.30 3.82 -4.98
CA VAL A 110 21.83 4.47 -3.78
C VAL A 110 21.48 5.96 -3.77
N VAL A 111 21.61 6.66 -4.91
CA VAL A 111 21.18 8.06 -5.04
C VAL A 111 19.68 8.20 -4.79
N ALA A 112 18.85 7.32 -5.34
CA ALA A 112 17.41 7.33 -5.12
C ALA A 112 17.04 7.13 -3.64
N LEU A 113 17.72 6.20 -2.97
CA LEU A 113 17.59 5.99 -1.52
C LEU A 113 18.00 7.25 -0.75
N GLY A 114 19.11 7.87 -1.12
CA GLY A 114 19.58 9.13 -0.55
C GLY A 114 18.57 10.27 -0.72
N VAL A 115 18.04 10.48 -1.92
CA VAL A 115 17.02 11.51 -2.20
C VAL A 115 15.78 11.31 -1.32
N LEU A 116 15.33 10.06 -1.15
CA LEU A 116 14.21 9.75 -0.28
C LEU A 116 14.53 9.95 1.20
N TRP A 117 15.74 9.60 1.64
CA TRP A 117 16.21 9.73 3.03
C TRP A 117 16.35 11.19 3.48
N HIS A 118 16.81 12.09 2.60
CA HIS A 118 17.02 13.50 2.95
C HIS A 118 15.71 14.31 3.09
N ARG A 119 14.55 13.66 2.92
CA ARG A 119 13.26 14.32 3.11
C ARG A 119 12.96 14.53 4.60
N ARG A 120 12.52 15.74 4.95
CA ARG A 120 12.28 16.12 6.36
C ARG A 120 11.06 15.48 7.02
N SER A 121 10.05 15.08 6.24
CA SER A 121 8.81 14.50 6.75
C SER A 121 8.57 13.12 6.13
N HIS A 122 8.76 12.05 6.93
CA HIS A 122 8.45 10.70 6.51
C HIS A 122 7.00 10.34 6.87
N SER A 123 6.17 10.23 5.84
CA SER A 123 4.91 9.51 5.89
C SER A 123 5.15 7.99 5.96
N ALA A 124 4.14 7.22 6.36
CA ALA A 124 4.22 5.75 6.33
C ALA A 124 4.68 5.19 4.97
N LEU A 125 4.22 5.81 3.87
CA LEU A 125 4.63 5.43 2.50
C LEU A 125 6.14 5.65 2.30
N ASP A 126 6.72 6.73 2.81
CA ASP A 126 8.16 7.00 2.67
C ASP A 126 8.98 5.95 3.41
N VAL A 127 8.55 5.57 4.62
CA VAL A 127 9.23 4.53 5.42
C VAL A 127 9.21 3.20 4.67
N TRP A 128 8.07 2.82 4.10
CA TRP A 128 7.97 1.60 3.29
C TRP A 128 8.83 1.65 2.03
N LEU A 129 8.87 2.79 1.33
CA LEU A 129 9.76 2.96 0.19
C LEU A 129 11.24 2.92 0.60
N LEU A 130 11.63 3.47 1.75
CA LEU A 130 12.99 3.36 2.28
C LEU A 130 13.37 1.90 2.51
N VAL A 131 12.50 1.13 3.17
CA VAL A 131 12.72 -0.31 3.42
C VAL A 131 12.88 -1.08 2.09
N VAL A 132 11.98 -0.85 1.13
CA VAL A 132 12.03 -1.51 -0.18
C VAL A 132 13.28 -1.09 -0.95
N MET A 133 13.66 0.19 -0.91
CA MET A 133 14.88 0.69 -1.56
C MET A 133 16.15 0.11 -0.95
N CYS A 134 16.20 -0.09 0.37
CA CYS A 134 17.31 -0.80 1.00
C CYS A 134 17.44 -2.22 0.44
N VAL A 135 16.35 -2.97 0.41
CA VAL A 135 16.32 -4.33 -0.19
C VAL A 135 16.76 -4.28 -1.66
N TRP A 136 16.27 -3.31 -2.42
CA TRP A 136 16.60 -3.13 -3.84
C TRP A 136 18.09 -2.88 -4.07
N VAL A 137 18.70 -2.01 -3.26
CA VAL A 137 20.13 -1.69 -3.35
C VAL A 137 20.98 -2.93 -3.10
N PHE A 138 20.62 -3.77 -2.13
CA PHE A 138 21.33 -5.03 -1.86
C PHE A 138 21.14 -6.06 -2.97
N ASP A 139 19.94 -6.19 -3.51
CA ASP A 139 19.68 -7.10 -4.65
C ASP A 139 20.52 -6.72 -5.87
N VAL A 140 20.52 -5.43 -6.24
CA VAL A 140 21.33 -4.93 -7.36
C VAL A 140 22.83 -5.05 -7.05
N ALA A 141 23.26 -4.86 -5.79
CA ALA A 141 24.65 -5.03 -5.38
C ALA A 141 25.12 -6.49 -5.57
N LEU A 142 24.29 -7.47 -5.20
CA LEU A 142 24.58 -8.89 -5.42
C LEU A 142 24.80 -9.17 -6.90
N ALA A 143 23.94 -8.61 -7.75
CA ALA A 143 24.09 -8.72 -9.21
C ALA A 143 25.32 -7.96 -9.75
N ALA A 144 25.69 -6.81 -9.19
CA ALA A 144 26.82 -6.02 -9.68
C ALA A 144 28.18 -6.62 -9.28
N VAL A 145 28.27 -7.22 -8.09
CA VAL A 145 29.54 -7.66 -7.49
C VAL A 145 29.79 -9.17 -7.67
N PHE A 146 28.76 -10.01 -7.51
CA PHE A 146 28.94 -11.46 -7.42
C PHE A 146 28.45 -12.25 -8.62
N ASN A 147 27.79 -11.60 -9.59
CA ASN A 147 27.25 -12.25 -10.78
C ASN A 147 28.16 -11.99 -11.99
N GLY A 148 29.08 -12.93 -12.22
CA GLY A 148 29.90 -12.98 -13.43
C GLY A 148 29.17 -13.61 -14.61
N GLY A 149 28.06 -14.31 -14.38
CA GLY A 149 27.31 -14.98 -15.43
C GLY A 149 25.98 -15.61 -15.02
N ARG A 150 25.21 -16.03 -16.03
CA ARG A 150 24.00 -16.82 -15.82
C ARG A 150 24.35 -18.13 -15.11
N TYR A 151 23.52 -18.47 -14.11
CA TYR A 151 23.61 -19.73 -13.35
C TYR A 151 24.84 -19.86 -12.45
N ASP A 152 25.52 -18.76 -12.15
CA ASP A 152 26.57 -18.75 -11.13
C ASP A 152 26.01 -18.59 -9.70
N LEU A 153 26.90 -18.62 -8.71
CA LEU A 153 26.53 -18.46 -7.31
C LEU A 153 25.82 -17.13 -7.05
N GLY A 154 26.28 -16.02 -7.65
CA GLY A 154 25.66 -14.70 -7.50
C GLY A 154 24.24 -14.66 -8.06
N TRP A 155 23.99 -15.33 -9.19
CA TRP A 155 22.69 -15.41 -9.84
C TRP A 155 21.64 -16.15 -8.98
N TYR A 156 22.04 -17.22 -8.28
CA TYR A 156 21.18 -17.92 -7.33
C TYR A 156 21.05 -17.17 -6.00
N ALA A 157 22.15 -16.59 -5.50
CA ALA A 157 22.16 -15.79 -4.27
C ALA A 157 21.18 -14.61 -4.36
N GLY A 158 21.13 -13.89 -5.48
CA GLY A 158 20.16 -12.82 -5.71
C GLY A 158 18.71 -13.31 -5.64
N ARG A 159 18.39 -14.47 -6.23
CA ARG A 159 17.03 -15.05 -6.16
C ARG A 159 16.63 -15.46 -4.75
N ALA A 160 17.54 -16.13 -4.03
CA ALA A 160 17.31 -16.52 -2.65
C ALA A 160 17.11 -15.30 -1.77
N TYR A 161 17.95 -14.26 -1.96
CA TYR A 161 17.83 -12.98 -1.27
C TYR A 161 16.48 -12.31 -1.55
N GLY A 162 16.10 -12.16 -2.82
CA GLY A 162 14.83 -11.53 -3.20
C GLY A 162 13.61 -12.26 -2.62
N PHE A 163 13.62 -13.60 -2.61
CA PHE A 163 12.58 -14.39 -1.96
C PHE A 163 12.51 -14.17 -0.45
N LEU A 164 13.66 -14.26 0.25
CA LEU A 164 13.73 -14.06 1.70
C LEU A 164 13.32 -12.63 2.09
N ALA A 165 13.75 -11.63 1.32
CA ALA A 165 13.39 -10.24 1.53
C ALA A 165 11.88 -10.00 1.32
N ALA A 166 11.29 -10.59 0.29
CA ALA A 166 9.85 -10.53 0.06
C ALA A 166 9.04 -11.19 1.20
N CYS A 167 9.48 -12.36 1.68
CA CYS A 167 8.87 -13.03 2.83
C CYS A 167 8.99 -12.18 4.10
N GLY A 168 10.18 -11.63 4.39
CA GLY A 168 10.40 -10.76 5.54
C GLY A 168 9.53 -9.51 5.48
N LEU A 169 9.48 -8.84 4.32
CA LEU A 169 8.65 -7.65 4.12
C LEU A 169 7.16 -7.97 4.31
N LEU A 170 6.68 -9.09 3.76
CA LEU A 170 5.30 -9.55 3.94
C LEU A 170 4.98 -9.81 5.42
N LEU A 171 5.87 -10.46 6.16
CA LEU A 171 5.68 -10.72 7.59
C LEU A 171 5.59 -9.42 8.39
N VAL A 172 6.47 -8.45 8.11
CA VAL A 172 6.42 -7.13 8.78
C VAL A 172 5.12 -6.40 8.42
N LEU A 173 4.72 -6.40 7.14
CA LEU A 173 3.47 -5.80 6.68
C LEU A 173 2.24 -6.43 7.37
N LEU A 174 2.19 -7.77 7.45
CA LEU A 174 1.10 -8.47 8.13
C LEU A 174 1.10 -8.21 9.64
N SER A 175 2.28 -8.11 10.27
CA SER A 175 2.41 -7.78 11.69
C SER A 175 1.89 -6.38 11.98
N GLU A 176 2.30 -5.37 11.21
CA GLU A 176 1.86 -3.98 11.38
C GLU A 176 0.38 -3.80 11.08
N HIS A 177 -0.14 -4.49 10.06
CA HIS A 177 -1.57 -4.50 9.75
C HIS A 177 -2.37 -5.13 10.89
N THR A 178 -1.94 -6.28 11.40
CA THR A 178 -2.63 -6.98 12.51
C THR A 178 -2.61 -6.14 13.79
N ARG A 179 -1.47 -5.52 14.12
CA ARG A 179 -1.35 -4.60 15.28
C ARG A 179 -2.27 -3.40 15.15
N SER A 180 -2.32 -2.78 13.97
CA SER A 180 -3.18 -1.62 13.73
C SER A 180 -4.66 -1.99 13.76
N PHE A 181 -5.02 -3.13 13.18
CA PHE A 181 -6.39 -3.65 13.22
C PHE A 181 -6.82 -3.97 14.65
N ALA A 182 -5.97 -4.63 15.45
CA ALA A 182 -6.25 -4.94 16.85
C ALA A 182 -6.46 -3.65 17.69
N ARG A 183 -5.66 -2.61 17.46
CA ARG A 183 -5.85 -1.29 18.09
C ARG A 183 -7.20 -0.68 17.72
N MET A 184 -7.56 -0.71 16.44
CA MET A 184 -8.83 -0.17 15.95
C MET A 184 -10.03 -0.90 16.57
N VAL A 185 -9.97 -2.24 16.66
CA VAL A 185 -11.03 -3.04 17.31
C VAL A 185 -11.15 -2.69 18.79
N ARG A 186 -10.02 -2.57 19.51
CA ARG A 186 -10.01 -2.20 20.93
C ARG A 186 -10.63 -0.81 21.17
N LEU A 187 -10.21 0.19 20.42
CA LEU A 187 -10.75 1.56 20.54
C LEU A 187 -12.23 1.62 20.18
N SER A 188 -12.67 0.85 19.17
CA SER A 188 -14.09 0.75 18.82
C SER A 188 -14.92 0.15 19.96
N ALA A 189 -14.41 -0.89 20.65
CA ALA A 189 -15.08 -1.47 21.80
C ALA A 189 -15.15 -0.51 22.99
N GLU A 190 -14.08 0.23 23.26
CA GLU A 190 -14.03 1.25 24.32
C GLU A 190 -14.98 2.42 24.04
N LEU A 191 -15.03 2.91 22.80
CA LEU A 191 -16.00 3.92 22.39
C LEU A 191 -17.43 3.45 22.58
N ARG A 192 -17.73 2.19 22.26
CA ARG A 192 -19.06 1.61 22.48
C ARG A 192 -19.43 1.57 23.96
N SER A 193 -18.52 1.12 24.83
CA SER A 193 -18.80 1.01 26.27
C SER A 193 -19.01 2.38 26.93
N VAL A 194 -18.18 3.38 26.57
CA VAL A 194 -18.34 4.76 27.05
C VAL A 194 -19.65 5.36 26.54
N ASN A 195 -20.01 5.13 25.28
CA ASN A 195 -21.27 5.61 24.72
C ASN A 195 -22.48 4.97 25.42
N GLU A 196 -22.43 3.67 25.74
CA GLU A 196 -23.47 2.99 26.51
C GLU A 196 -23.59 3.52 27.95
N GLN A 197 -22.47 3.83 28.60
CA GLN A 197 -22.48 4.46 29.93
C GLN A 197 -23.09 5.86 29.88
N LEU A 198 -22.68 6.67 28.89
CA LEU A 198 -23.24 8.00 28.69
C LEU A 198 -24.73 7.94 28.39
N TRP A 199 -25.16 6.97 27.57
CA TRP A 199 -26.56 6.73 27.29
C TRP A 199 -27.35 6.41 28.56
N ARG A 200 -26.83 5.50 29.41
CA ARG A 200 -27.44 5.17 30.70
C ARG A 200 -27.59 6.39 31.60
N ILE A 201 -26.51 7.15 31.82
CA ILE A 201 -26.54 8.34 32.69
C ILE A 201 -27.45 9.44 32.11
N SER A 202 -27.50 9.57 30.78
CA SER A 202 -28.34 10.57 30.09
C SER A 202 -29.82 10.20 30.04
N MET A 203 -30.16 8.90 30.13
CA MET A 203 -31.54 8.40 30.02
C MET A 203 -32.13 7.93 31.35
N GLN A 204 -31.32 7.77 32.40
CA GLN A 204 -31.78 7.36 33.73
C GLN A 204 -31.75 8.54 34.71
N ASP A 205 -32.70 8.55 35.64
CA ASP A 205 -32.71 9.46 36.78
C ASP A 205 -31.77 8.93 37.87
N GLY A 206 -30.86 9.77 38.36
CA GLY A 206 -29.80 9.33 39.28
C GLY A 206 -30.30 8.87 40.64
N MET A 207 -31.46 9.37 41.09
CA MET A 207 -32.00 9.11 42.43
C MET A 207 -32.91 7.86 42.45
N THR A 208 -33.64 7.62 41.37
CA THR A 208 -34.62 6.53 41.27
C THR A 208 -34.16 5.37 40.37
N GLN A 209 -33.10 5.56 39.57
CA GLN A 209 -32.63 4.63 38.53
C GLN A 209 -33.69 4.31 37.43
N LEU A 210 -34.83 5.00 37.45
CA LEU A 210 -35.87 4.91 36.43
C LEU A 210 -35.50 5.73 35.19
N ALA A 211 -36.20 5.49 34.08
CA ALA A 211 -36.07 6.33 32.89
C ALA A 211 -36.41 7.79 33.25
N ASN A 212 -35.51 8.72 32.92
CA ASN A 212 -35.76 10.13 33.17
C ASN A 212 -36.77 10.70 32.17
N ARG A 213 -37.19 11.96 32.39
CA ARG A 213 -38.16 12.65 31.54
C ARG A 213 -37.78 12.64 30.05
N ARG A 214 -36.49 12.80 29.73
CA ARG A 214 -36.00 12.80 28.35
C ARG A 214 -36.17 11.43 27.70
N ALA A 215 -35.87 10.35 28.42
CA ALA A 215 -36.08 8.99 27.96
C ALA A 215 -37.57 8.69 27.77
N PHE A 216 -38.42 9.13 28.71
CA PHE A 216 -39.87 9.04 28.60
C PHE A 216 -40.42 9.72 27.35
N ASP A 217 -40.07 11.00 27.13
CA ASP A 217 -40.57 11.79 25.99
C ASP A 217 -40.17 11.14 24.65
N LYS A 218 -38.91 10.68 24.54
CA LYS A 218 -38.42 10.00 23.34
C LYS A 218 -39.18 8.69 23.09
N TYR A 219 -39.30 7.85 24.11
CA TYR A 219 -39.97 6.55 23.99
C TYR A 219 -41.46 6.71 23.67
N LEU A 220 -42.13 7.67 24.31
CA LEU A 220 -43.53 7.98 24.05
C LEU A 220 -43.76 8.36 22.58
N LEU A 221 -42.93 9.24 22.02
CA LEU A 221 -43.01 9.64 20.61
C LEU A 221 -42.76 8.47 19.65
N GLU A 222 -41.77 7.62 19.93
CA GLU A 222 -41.50 6.42 19.13
C GLU A 222 -42.70 5.45 19.16
N GLN A 223 -43.27 5.19 20.33
CA GLN A 223 -44.42 4.29 20.46
C GLN A 223 -45.70 4.87 19.85
N MET A 224 -45.94 6.19 19.94
CA MET A 224 -47.04 6.84 19.24
C MET A 224 -46.93 6.64 17.73
N ALA A 225 -45.74 6.82 17.15
CA ALA A 225 -45.50 6.62 15.72
C ALA A 225 -45.67 5.15 15.29
N VAL A 226 -45.20 4.20 16.10
CA VAL A 226 -45.37 2.75 15.82
C VAL A 226 -46.85 2.36 15.89
N ASN A 227 -47.56 2.75 16.93
CA ASN A 227 -48.95 2.37 17.15
C ASN A 227 -49.91 3.05 16.16
N ALA A 228 -49.63 4.30 15.76
CA ALA A 228 -50.38 4.98 14.69
C ALA A 228 -50.30 4.22 13.35
N ARG A 229 -49.12 3.66 13.01
CA ARG A 229 -48.96 2.83 11.80
C ARG A 229 -49.65 1.48 11.89
N GLN A 230 -49.75 0.91 13.08
CA GLN A 230 -50.31 -0.42 13.32
C GLN A 230 -51.80 -0.41 13.71
N GLY A 231 -52.42 0.78 13.84
CA GLY A 231 -53.80 0.93 14.30
C GLY A 231 -54.03 0.45 15.74
N ARG A 232 -52.99 0.46 16.58
CA ARG A 232 -53.04 0.00 17.97
C ARG A 232 -53.28 1.18 18.92
N SER A 233 -54.00 0.94 20.01
CA SER A 233 -54.20 1.93 21.08
C SER A 233 -53.00 1.96 22.03
N LEU A 234 -52.62 3.16 22.47
CA LEU A 234 -51.60 3.40 23.48
C LEU A 234 -52.26 3.89 24.78
N ALA A 235 -51.81 3.41 25.94
CA ALA A 235 -52.23 3.90 27.25
C ALA A 235 -51.04 4.48 28.01
N LEU A 236 -51.27 5.53 28.80
CA LEU A 236 -50.27 6.20 29.63
C LEU A 236 -50.81 6.31 31.07
N LEU A 237 -50.00 5.89 32.05
CA LEU A 237 -50.29 6.02 33.47
C LEU A 237 -49.37 7.09 34.07
N LEU A 238 -49.95 8.09 34.74
CA LEU A 238 -49.22 9.06 35.54
C LEU A 238 -49.48 8.76 37.02
N VAL A 239 -48.42 8.70 37.82
CA VAL A 239 -48.45 8.41 39.26
C VAL A 239 -47.76 9.56 39.99
N ASP A 240 -48.36 10.04 41.07
CA ASP A 240 -47.80 11.07 41.95
C ASP A 240 -47.79 10.58 43.41
N VAL A 241 -46.86 11.10 44.22
CA VAL A 241 -46.73 10.72 45.64
C VAL A 241 -47.50 11.70 46.51
N ASP A 242 -48.57 11.23 47.13
CA ASP A 242 -49.36 12.04 48.07
C ASP A 242 -48.52 12.43 49.30
N HIS A 243 -48.71 13.65 49.80
CA HIS A 243 -48.05 14.19 51.01
C HIS A 243 -46.51 14.30 50.97
N PHE A 244 -45.88 14.49 49.81
CA PHE A 244 -44.41 14.56 49.66
C PHE A 244 -43.65 15.59 50.55
N LYS A 245 -44.32 16.59 51.14
CA LYS A 245 -43.71 17.69 51.92
C LYS A 245 -44.06 17.71 53.42
N ALA A 246 -44.81 16.74 53.91
CA ALA A 246 -45.40 16.76 55.27
C ALA A 246 -44.42 16.37 56.38
#